data_AF-A0A378J4W9-F1
#
_entry.id   AF-A0A378J4W9-F1
#
_cell.length_a   1.000
_cell.length_b   1.000
_cell.length_c   1.000
_cell.angle_alpha   90.00
_cell.angle_beta   90.00
_cell.angle_gamma   90.00
#
_symmetry.space_group_name_H-M   'P 1'
#
loop_
_entity.id
_entity.type
_entity.pdbx_description
1 polymer ?
#
loop_
_entity_poly.entity_id
_entity_poly.type
_entity_poly.pdbx_seq_one_letter_code
_entity_poly.pdbx_strand_id
1 'polypeptide(L)'
;MRTVKTLKNQKECAIISLTPKKKLLPQLKDISEDLLSLPEEKINKLLNDRLLKRHTVPVCIPLLKTPQDLYLFIKNNSEILFDFMLTTWPFPIKQWGFSANGIGLIDDYIDIQYFPTVCKSIAKPFKNTMELAVTLITPTPTFIDYIAESIASKKIIRSEEEITLIKFLVSTGIAVVTNKLEKSINQQTKEFIATLNDSKNYLSFLQDKILETLFGFYFKSKEEFPSDRSDEFLNVWFNTNTCLGLYLLTKPLSDELRVA
;
A
#
# COMPACT_ATOMS: atom_id res chain seq x y z
N MET A 1 -3.07 29.26 10.16
CA MET A 1 -2.60 28.09 9.40
C MET A 1 -3.76 27.62 8.52
N ARG A 2 -3.62 27.70 7.19
CA ARG A 2 -4.73 27.59 6.24
C ARG A 2 -5.31 26.18 6.19
N THR A 3 -6.63 26.12 6.32
CA THR A 3 -7.47 24.93 6.30
C THR A 3 -7.42 24.25 4.93
N VAL A 4 -6.81 23.06 4.86
CA VAL A 4 -7.00 22.13 3.74
C VAL A 4 -8.41 21.57 3.87
N LYS A 5 -9.38 22.15 3.14
CA LYS A 5 -10.73 21.60 2.99
C LYS A 5 -10.65 20.30 2.19
N THR A 6 -10.44 19.20 2.90
CA THR A 6 -10.49 17.82 2.41
C THR A 6 -11.90 17.27 2.57
N LEU A 7 -12.41 16.66 1.48
CA LEU A 7 -13.54 15.73 1.40
C LEU A 7 -14.59 15.92 2.51
N LYS A 8 -15.54 16.83 2.27
CA LYS A 8 -16.81 16.82 2.98
C LYS A 8 -17.47 15.48 2.72
N ASN A 9 -17.55 14.68 3.78
CA ASN A 9 -18.28 13.41 3.95
C ASN A 9 -17.42 12.13 3.94
N GLN A 10 -17.05 11.73 5.15
CA GLN A 10 -17.17 10.38 5.73
C GLN A 10 -15.94 9.44 5.78
N LYS A 11 -15.55 9.21 7.06
CA LYS A 11 -14.97 8.03 7.72
C LYS A 11 -13.47 7.74 7.54
N GLU A 12 -12.82 7.48 8.66
CA GLU A 12 -11.49 6.88 8.74
C GLU A 12 -11.48 5.65 7.81
N CYS A 13 -10.47 5.56 6.95
CA CYS A 13 -10.27 4.44 6.04
C CYS A 13 -8.94 3.75 6.33
N ALA A 14 -8.75 2.60 5.73
CA ALA A 14 -7.48 1.90 5.70
C ALA A 14 -7.16 1.51 4.26
N ILE A 15 -5.89 1.26 3.97
CA ILE A 15 -5.48 0.57 2.74
C ILE A 15 -5.13 -0.86 3.11
N ILE A 16 -5.61 -1.82 2.33
CA ILE A 16 -4.97 -3.13 2.23
C ILE A 16 -4.14 -3.18 0.96
N SER A 17 -2.92 -3.70 1.04
CA SER A 17 -2.14 -4.05 -0.13
C SER A 17 -2.38 -5.51 -0.48
N LEU A 18 -2.64 -5.80 -1.75
CA LEU A 18 -2.74 -7.16 -2.27
C LEU A 18 -1.50 -7.44 -3.10
N THR A 19 -0.50 -8.09 -2.49
CA THR A 19 0.74 -8.43 -3.18
C THR A 19 0.72 -9.89 -3.61
N PRO A 20 0.89 -10.21 -4.90
CA PRO A 20 1.02 -11.58 -5.35
C PRO A 20 2.13 -12.36 -4.64
N LYS A 21 1.85 -13.59 -4.21
CA LYS A 21 2.84 -14.52 -3.63
C LYS A 21 3.54 -15.34 -4.71
N LYS A 22 4.69 -15.90 -4.35
CA LYS A 22 5.48 -16.81 -5.21
C LYS A 22 4.68 -17.96 -5.82
N LYS A 23 3.64 -18.42 -5.11
CA LYS A 23 2.74 -19.48 -5.62
C LYS A 23 2.03 -19.10 -6.92
N LEU A 24 1.96 -17.81 -7.28
CA LEU A 24 1.39 -17.35 -8.55
C LEU A 24 2.34 -17.52 -9.74
N LEU A 25 3.66 -17.64 -9.51
CA LEU A 25 4.66 -17.70 -10.59
C LEU A 25 4.48 -18.90 -11.54
N PRO A 26 4.15 -20.13 -11.08
CA PRO A 26 3.85 -21.24 -11.98
C PRO A 26 2.68 -20.92 -12.91
N GLN A 27 1.57 -20.40 -12.39
CA GLN A 27 0.40 -20.05 -13.21
C GLN A 27 0.73 -18.95 -14.23
N LEU A 28 1.54 -17.97 -13.83
CA LEU A 28 2.03 -16.93 -14.73
C LEU A 28 2.92 -17.47 -15.84
N LYS A 29 3.73 -18.49 -15.53
CA LYS A 29 4.59 -19.16 -16.51
C LYS A 29 3.73 -19.84 -17.56
N ASP A 30 2.75 -20.63 -17.14
CA ASP A 30 1.85 -21.37 -18.03
C ASP A 30 1.14 -20.40 -18.99
N ILE A 31 0.53 -19.34 -18.46
CA ILE A 31 -0.13 -18.30 -19.27
C ILE A 31 0.86 -17.60 -20.23
N SER A 32 2.09 -17.34 -19.77
CA SER A 32 3.10 -16.63 -20.57
C SER A 32 3.65 -17.48 -21.71
N GLU A 33 3.85 -18.79 -21.49
CA GLU A 33 4.29 -19.73 -22.52
C GLU A 33 3.24 -19.83 -23.62
N ASP A 34 1.97 -19.94 -23.23
CA ASP A 34 0.84 -20.03 -24.16
C ASP A 34 0.65 -18.77 -25.01
N LEU A 35 0.95 -17.58 -24.46
CA LEU A 35 0.56 -16.30 -25.10
C LEU A 35 1.73 -15.50 -25.66
N LEU A 36 2.90 -15.53 -25.02
CA LEU A 36 4.01 -14.63 -25.36
C LEU A 36 5.05 -15.28 -26.28
N SER A 37 4.96 -16.59 -26.54
CA SER A 37 5.93 -17.34 -27.36
C SER A 37 7.38 -17.05 -27.00
N LEU A 38 7.65 -16.77 -25.72
CA LEU A 38 8.99 -16.48 -25.22
C LEU A 38 9.70 -17.78 -24.87
N PRO A 39 11.02 -17.91 -25.13
CA PRO A 39 11.81 -19.02 -24.62
C PRO A 39 11.71 -19.11 -23.09
N GLU A 40 11.60 -20.32 -22.56
CA GLU A 40 11.45 -20.60 -21.13
C GLU A 40 12.51 -19.88 -20.27
N GLU A 41 13.77 -19.85 -20.74
CA GLU A 41 14.86 -19.15 -20.05
C GLU A 41 14.61 -17.64 -19.87
N LYS A 42 13.94 -16.99 -20.82
CA LYS A 42 13.58 -15.57 -20.71
C LYS A 42 12.41 -15.38 -19.75
N ILE A 43 11.43 -16.26 -19.78
CA ILE A 43 10.28 -16.25 -18.85
C ILE A 43 10.77 -16.40 -17.42
N ASN A 44 11.64 -17.39 -17.15
CA ASN A 44 12.20 -17.64 -15.82
C ASN A 44 13.01 -16.44 -15.27
N LYS A 45 13.65 -15.63 -16.13
CA LYS A 45 14.34 -14.40 -15.70
C LYS A 45 13.37 -13.28 -15.30
N LEU A 46 12.21 -13.21 -15.96
CA LEU A 46 11.18 -12.19 -15.72
C LEU A 46 10.34 -12.53 -14.47
N LEU A 47 10.02 -13.81 -14.29
CA LEU A 47 9.21 -14.32 -13.19
C LEU A 47 10.00 -14.37 -11.87
N ASN A 48 9.94 -13.27 -11.12
CA ASN A 48 10.64 -13.14 -9.84
C ASN A 48 9.85 -12.28 -8.84
N ASP A 49 10.35 -12.21 -7.60
CA ASP A 49 9.71 -11.46 -6.51
C ASP A 49 9.56 -9.97 -6.80
N ARG A 50 10.45 -9.38 -7.62
CA ARG A 50 10.33 -7.96 -8.00
C ARG A 50 9.15 -7.74 -8.93
N LEU A 51 8.89 -8.66 -9.86
CA LEU A 51 7.71 -8.62 -10.72
C LEU A 51 6.43 -8.69 -9.89
N LEU A 52 6.36 -9.62 -8.94
CA LEU A 52 5.21 -9.78 -8.06
C LEU A 52 4.97 -8.51 -7.24
N LYS A 53 6.02 -7.95 -6.61
CA LYS A 53 5.92 -6.70 -5.85
C LYS A 53 5.41 -5.52 -6.69
N ARG A 54 5.79 -5.44 -7.97
CA ARG A 54 5.30 -4.40 -8.89
C ARG A 54 3.81 -4.51 -9.23
N HIS A 55 3.21 -5.69 -9.05
CA HIS A 55 1.77 -5.93 -9.23
C HIS A 55 1.00 -5.87 -7.91
N THR A 56 1.54 -5.15 -6.92
CA THR A 56 0.80 -4.88 -5.67
C THR A 56 -0.37 -3.95 -5.92
N VAL A 57 -1.56 -4.33 -5.46
CA VAL A 57 -2.78 -3.55 -5.59
C VAL A 57 -3.16 -2.91 -4.28
N PRO A 58 -3.23 -1.57 -4.17
CA PRO A 58 -3.80 -0.92 -3.03
C PRO A 58 -5.33 -0.88 -3.14
N VAL A 59 -6.01 -1.27 -2.07
CA VAL A 59 -7.46 -1.22 -1.96
C VAL A 59 -7.85 -0.45 -0.71
N CYS A 60 -8.64 0.61 -0.89
CA CYS A 60 -9.20 1.38 0.20
C CYS A 60 -10.40 0.64 0.79
N ILE A 61 -10.38 0.47 2.10
CA ILE A 61 -11.40 -0.22 2.87
C ILE A 61 -11.80 0.64 4.09
N PRO A 62 -12.93 0.35 4.76
CA PRO A 62 -13.24 0.99 6.03
C PRO A 62 -12.14 0.74 7.07
N LEU A 63 -11.90 1.69 7.98
CA LEU A 63 -10.99 1.45 9.10
C LEU A 63 -11.52 0.30 9.97
N LEU A 64 -10.69 -0.72 10.16
CA LEU A 64 -10.95 -1.87 11.00
C LEU A 64 -10.18 -1.72 12.33
N LYS A 65 -10.83 -2.12 13.43
CA LYS A 65 -10.31 -1.88 14.78
C LYS A 65 -9.58 -3.07 15.36
N THR A 66 -9.84 -4.28 14.85
CA THR A 66 -9.24 -5.50 15.36
C THR A 66 -8.73 -6.40 14.23
N PRO A 67 -7.73 -7.27 14.49
CA PRO A 67 -7.30 -8.29 13.54
C PRO A 67 -8.45 -9.23 13.11
N GLN A 68 -9.40 -9.49 14.02
CA GLN A 68 -10.56 -10.32 13.73
C GLN A 68 -11.50 -9.66 12.70
N ASP A 69 -11.71 -8.35 12.80
CA ASP A 69 -12.50 -7.59 11.81
C ASP A 69 -11.84 -7.64 10.43
N LEU A 70 -10.51 -7.51 10.38
CA LEU A 70 -9.74 -7.64 9.14
C LEU A 70 -9.87 -9.02 8.53
N TYR A 71 -9.73 -10.08 9.33
CA TYR A 71 -9.91 -11.45 8.86
C TYR A 71 -11.31 -11.67 8.27
N LEU A 72 -12.37 -11.22 8.97
CA LEU A 72 -13.74 -11.33 8.48
C LEU A 72 -13.97 -10.52 7.21
N PHE A 73 -13.39 -9.32 7.12
CA PHE A 73 -13.47 -8.49 5.92
C PHE A 73 -12.85 -9.20 4.71
N ILE A 74 -11.62 -9.71 4.85
CA ILE A 74 -10.92 -10.42 3.78
C ILE A 74 -11.72 -11.65 3.35
N LYS A 75 -12.18 -12.45 4.31
CA LYS A 75 -12.97 -13.65 4.07
C LYS A 75 -14.22 -13.35 3.24
N ASN A 76 -14.98 -12.34 3.65
CA ASN A 76 -16.25 -11.97 3.01
C ASN A 76 -16.07 -11.29 1.65
N ASN A 77 -14.88 -10.75 1.34
CA ASN A 77 -14.58 -10.07 0.08
C ASN A 77 -13.50 -10.81 -0.75
N SER A 78 -13.24 -12.08 -0.44
CA SER A 78 -12.09 -12.81 -0.98
C SER A 78 -12.10 -12.91 -2.51
N GLU A 79 -13.26 -13.17 -3.12
CA GLU A 79 -13.40 -13.24 -4.58
C GLU A 79 -13.01 -11.92 -5.26
N ILE A 80 -13.62 -10.81 -4.86
CA ILE A 80 -13.35 -9.50 -5.47
C ILE A 80 -11.93 -8.99 -5.20
N LEU A 81 -11.37 -9.28 -4.02
CA LEU A 81 -9.98 -8.95 -3.72
C LEU A 81 -9.02 -9.75 -4.60
N PHE A 82 -9.33 -11.02 -4.85
CA PHE A 82 -8.54 -11.84 -5.76
C PHE A 82 -8.58 -11.32 -7.19
N ASP A 83 -9.78 -10.98 -7.68
CA ASP A 83 -9.95 -10.38 -9.01
C ASP A 83 -9.19 -9.06 -9.16
N PHE A 84 -9.22 -8.18 -8.15
CA PHE A 84 -8.44 -6.95 -8.16
C PHE A 84 -6.94 -7.22 -8.31
N MET A 85 -6.40 -8.20 -7.60
CA MET A 85 -5.00 -8.61 -7.76
C MET A 85 -4.71 -9.03 -9.20
N LEU A 86 -5.58 -9.83 -9.82
CA LEU A 86 -5.43 -10.28 -11.20
C LEU A 86 -5.56 -9.14 -12.24
N THR A 87 -6.35 -8.10 -11.96
CA THR A 87 -6.57 -7.00 -12.91
C THR A 87 -5.34 -6.14 -13.21
N THR A 88 -4.29 -6.23 -12.40
CA THR A 88 -3.03 -5.52 -12.67
C THR A 88 -2.18 -6.15 -13.77
N TRP A 89 -2.51 -7.38 -14.14
CA TRP A 89 -1.77 -8.11 -15.14
C TRP A 89 -2.36 -7.86 -16.54
N PRO A 90 -1.55 -7.97 -17.60
CA PRO A 90 -2.02 -7.78 -18.97
C PRO A 90 -2.88 -8.94 -19.51
N PHE A 91 -3.28 -9.89 -18.66
CA PHE A 91 -3.99 -11.11 -19.04
C PHE A 91 -5.45 -11.07 -18.56
N PRO A 92 -6.44 -11.37 -19.43
CA PRO A 92 -7.84 -11.54 -19.04
C PRO A 92 -8.01 -12.51 -17.87
N ILE A 93 -8.88 -12.19 -16.90
CA ILE A 93 -9.14 -13.00 -15.68
C ILE A 93 -9.44 -14.47 -16.02
N LYS A 94 -10.22 -14.74 -17.08
CA LYS A 94 -10.58 -16.10 -17.50
C LYS A 94 -9.38 -16.98 -17.88
N GLN A 95 -8.26 -16.39 -18.31
CA GLN A 95 -7.07 -17.13 -18.70
C GLN A 95 -6.29 -17.67 -17.49
N TRP A 96 -6.56 -17.16 -16.30
CA TRP A 96 -5.88 -17.61 -15.10
C TRP A 96 -6.30 -19.00 -14.63
N GLY A 97 -7.35 -19.59 -15.21
CA GLY A 97 -7.74 -20.97 -14.93
C GLY A 97 -8.26 -21.21 -13.50
N PHE A 98 -8.37 -20.17 -12.67
CA PHE A 98 -9.00 -20.26 -11.36
C PHE A 98 -10.51 -20.44 -11.55
N SER A 99 -10.98 -21.70 -11.46
CA SER A 99 -12.40 -22.04 -11.50
C SER A 99 -13.06 -21.60 -10.19
N ALA A 100 -13.46 -20.34 -10.08
CA ALA A 100 -14.33 -19.76 -9.05
C ALA A 100 -14.47 -20.59 -7.75
N ASN A 101 -13.41 -20.69 -6.95
CA ASN A 101 -13.41 -21.44 -5.69
C ASN A 101 -12.61 -20.68 -4.62
N GLY A 102 -13.21 -19.59 -4.13
CA GLY A 102 -13.22 -19.23 -2.72
C GLY A 102 -11.94 -18.77 -2.03
N ILE A 103 -12.14 -18.40 -0.76
CA ILE A 103 -11.22 -17.82 0.23
C ILE A 103 -9.82 -18.45 0.25
N GLY A 104 -9.69 -19.76 -0.02
CA GLY A 104 -8.40 -20.46 0.04
C GLY A 104 -7.36 -19.92 -0.95
N LEU A 105 -7.80 -19.43 -2.11
CA LEU A 105 -6.89 -18.85 -3.10
C LEU A 105 -6.28 -17.53 -2.62
N ILE A 106 -6.99 -16.73 -1.82
CA ILE A 106 -6.42 -15.51 -1.25
C ILE A 106 -5.23 -15.85 -0.35
N ASP A 107 -5.41 -16.77 0.60
CA ASP A 107 -4.38 -17.09 1.57
C ASP A 107 -3.14 -17.73 0.89
N ASP A 108 -3.35 -18.48 -0.19
CA ASP A 108 -2.27 -19.13 -0.95
C ASP A 108 -1.52 -18.18 -1.88
N TYR A 109 -2.22 -17.26 -2.54
CA TYR A 109 -1.66 -16.49 -3.66
C TYR A 109 -1.50 -14.99 -3.38
N ILE A 110 -2.06 -14.47 -2.29
CA ILE A 110 -2.01 -13.04 -1.97
C ILE A 110 -1.43 -12.84 -0.57
N ASP A 111 -0.41 -11.98 -0.47
CA ASP A 111 0.05 -11.38 0.76
C ASP A 111 -0.76 -10.11 1.01
N ILE A 112 -1.52 -10.10 2.10
CA ILE A 112 -2.38 -8.97 2.47
C ILE A 112 -1.78 -8.27 3.66
N GLN A 113 -1.44 -6.99 3.49
CA GLN A 113 -0.99 -6.14 4.57
C GLN A 113 -1.99 -5.01 4.78
N TYR A 114 -2.36 -4.78 6.03
CA TYR A 114 -3.31 -3.72 6.41
C TYR A 114 -2.55 -2.51 6.89
N PHE A 115 -2.86 -1.35 6.33
CA PHE A 115 -2.28 -0.06 6.70
C PHE A 115 -3.42 0.81 7.22
N PRO A 116 -3.51 1.07 8.53
CA PRO A 116 -4.44 2.08 9.02
C PRO A 116 -4.09 3.41 8.35
N THR A 117 -5.05 3.99 7.63
CA THR A 117 -4.78 5.20 6.86
C THR A 117 -5.13 6.39 7.72
N VAL A 118 -4.10 7.17 8.01
CA VAL A 118 -4.26 8.56 8.41
C VAL A 118 -3.55 9.42 7.38
N CYS A 119 -4.07 9.53 6.16
CA CYS A 119 -3.59 10.59 5.25
C CYS A 119 -4.55 10.93 4.11
N LYS A 120 -5.04 12.18 4.16
CA LYS A 120 -5.92 12.85 3.21
C LYS A 120 -5.13 13.75 2.25
N SER A 121 -4.21 13.21 1.45
CA SER A 121 -3.33 14.10 0.69
C SER A 121 -3.52 14.09 -0.82
N ILE A 122 -4.72 14.48 -1.21
CA ILE A 122 -5.04 14.77 -2.59
C ILE A 122 -4.94 16.29 -2.75
N ALA A 123 -3.82 16.74 -3.32
CA ALA A 123 -3.52 18.17 -3.49
C ALA A 123 -4.37 18.82 -4.60
N LYS A 124 -4.85 18.02 -5.56
CA LYS A 124 -5.69 18.47 -6.68
C LYS A 124 -6.91 17.56 -6.84
N PRO A 125 -8.06 18.08 -7.32
CA PRO A 125 -9.18 17.23 -7.72
C PRO A 125 -8.73 16.12 -8.68
N PHE A 126 -9.28 14.93 -8.50
CA PHE A 126 -9.08 13.78 -9.39
C PHE A 126 -10.41 13.39 -9.99
N LYS A 127 -10.39 12.83 -11.20
CA LYS A 127 -11.62 12.41 -11.90
C LYS A 127 -12.02 10.98 -11.53
N ASN A 128 -11.04 10.12 -11.28
CA ASN A 128 -11.24 8.73 -10.90
C ASN A 128 -10.08 8.25 -10.02
N THR A 129 -10.28 7.16 -9.30
CA THR A 129 -9.30 6.65 -8.32
C THR A 129 -8.05 6.06 -8.98
N MET A 130 -8.09 5.78 -10.28
CA MET A 130 -6.91 5.38 -11.06
C MET A 130 -5.96 6.55 -11.35
N GLU A 131 -6.39 7.79 -11.08
CA GLU A 131 -5.51 8.98 -11.10
C GLU A 131 -4.77 9.20 -9.78
N LEU A 132 -4.96 8.31 -8.80
CA LEU A 132 -4.29 8.37 -7.51
C LEU A 132 -3.05 7.49 -7.49
N ALA A 133 -2.14 7.78 -6.56
CA ALA A 133 -1.02 6.95 -6.19
C ALA A 133 -1.09 6.67 -4.69
N VAL A 134 -0.66 5.49 -4.29
CA VAL A 134 -0.62 5.06 -2.89
C VAL A 134 0.80 4.70 -2.53
N THR A 135 1.39 5.48 -1.63
CA THR A 135 2.71 5.20 -1.07
C THR A 135 2.55 4.50 0.26
N LEU A 136 2.95 3.22 0.31
CA LEU A 136 3.03 2.40 1.51
C LEU A 136 4.35 2.70 2.22
N ILE A 137 4.29 3.02 3.51
CA ILE A 137 5.42 3.46 4.31
C ILE A 137 5.53 2.50 5.51
N THR A 138 6.47 1.58 5.43
CA THR A 138 6.67 0.52 6.44
C THR A 138 7.90 0.82 7.29
N PRO A 139 7.82 0.69 8.62
CA PRO A 139 8.98 0.72 9.50
C PRO A 139 10.11 -0.20 9.06
N THR A 140 11.34 0.30 9.12
CA THR A 140 12.55 -0.53 9.03
C THR A 140 12.83 -1.20 10.38
N PRO A 141 13.66 -2.26 10.42
CA PRO A 141 14.15 -2.83 11.68
C PRO A 141 14.76 -1.76 12.60
N THR A 142 15.56 -0.84 12.06
CA THR A 142 16.16 0.27 12.80
C THR A 142 15.11 1.13 13.52
N PHE A 143 13.99 1.45 12.86
CA PHE A 143 12.91 2.22 13.50
C PHE A 143 12.19 1.44 14.59
N ILE A 144 11.98 0.14 14.36
CA ILE A 144 11.36 -0.77 15.34
C ILE A 144 12.22 -0.83 16.60
N ASP A 145 13.53 -1.04 16.44
CA ASP A 145 14.50 -1.13 17.54
C ASP A 145 14.54 0.18 18.33
N TYR A 146 14.58 1.33 17.64
CA TYR A 146 14.55 2.64 18.28
C TYR A 146 13.30 2.84 19.16
N ILE A 147 12.12 2.45 18.67
CA ILE A 147 10.88 2.54 19.46
C ILE A 147 10.95 1.62 20.67
N ALA A 148 11.39 0.38 20.49
CA ALA A 148 11.50 -0.60 21.57
C ALA A 148 12.46 -0.12 22.68
N GLU A 149 13.64 0.37 22.31
CA GLU A 149 14.64 0.94 23.23
C GLU A 149 14.12 2.20 23.92
N SER A 150 13.43 3.07 23.19
CA SER A 150 12.87 4.31 23.75
C SER A 150 11.76 4.04 24.77
N ILE A 151 10.97 2.98 24.58
CA ILE A 151 9.99 2.52 25.59
C ILE A 151 10.72 1.91 26.78
N ALA A 152 11.69 1.01 26.55
CA ALA A 152 12.43 0.33 27.63
C ALA A 152 13.21 1.31 28.53
N SER A 153 13.81 2.34 27.93
CA SER A 153 14.55 3.40 28.63
C SER A 153 13.65 4.47 29.28
N LYS A 154 12.32 4.36 29.15
CA LYS A 154 11.33 5.34 29.59
C LYS A 154 11.47 6.73 28.93
N LYS A 155 12.20 6.83 27.81
CA LYS A 155 12.21 8.03 26.97
C LYS A 155 10.81 8.30 26.39
N ILE A 156 10.08 7.23 26.05
CA ILE A 156 8.67 7.28 25.65
C ILE A 156 7.83 6.74 26.80
N ILE A 157 7.01 7.61 27.39
CA ILE A 157 6.09 7.25 28.48
C ILE A 157 4.69 7.14 27.89
N ARG A 158 4.08 5.95 28.03
CA ARG A 158 2.81 5.56 27.41
C ARG A 158 1.98 4.66 28.33
N SER A 159 0.66 4.71 28.18
CA SER A 159 -0.23 3.70 28.77
C SER A 159 -0.13 2.37 27.99
N GLU A 160 -0.63 1.28 28.56
CA GLU A 160 -0.65 -0.04 27.89
C GLU A 160 -1.44 -0.03 26.58
N GLU A 161 -2.56 0.70 26.54
CA GLU A 161 -3.38 0.89 25.35
C GLU A 161 -2.59 1.59 24.24
N GLU A 162 -1.83 2.64 24.59
CA GLU A 162 -1.01 3.39 23.65
C GLU A 162 0.18 2.57 23.14
N ILE A 163 0.78 1.75 24.00
CA ILE A 163 1.83 0.80 23.58
C ILE A 163 1.26 -0.22 22.60
N THR A 164 0.04 -0.71 22.83
CA THR A 164 -0.63 -1.64 21.92
C THR A 164 -0.89 -1.01 20.55
N LEU A 165 -1.35 0.25 20.53
CA LEU A 165 -1.54 1.01 19.30
C LEU A 165 -0.22 1.22 18.55
N ILE A 166 0.86 1.64 19.23
CA ILE A 166 2.17 1.83 18.60
C ILE A 166 2.69 0.50 18.04
N LYS A 167 2.59 -0.60 18.78
CA LYS A 167 2.98 -1.93 18.28
C LYS A 167 2.23 -2.30 17.00
N PHE A 168 0.94 -2.01 16.96
CA PHE A 168 0.13 -2.23 15.77
C PHE A 168 0.62 -1.38 14.58
N LEU A 169 0.75 -0.06 14.76
CA LEU A 169 1.26 0.83 13.72
C LEU A 169 2.66 0.45 13.24
N VAL A 170 3.52 -0.01 14.14
CA VAL A 170 4.89 -0.42 13.83
C VAL A 170 4.92 -1.74 13.05
N SER A 171 3.99 -2.65 13.35
CA SER A 171 3.87 -3.93 12.63
C SER A 171 3.30 -3.81 11.22
N THR A 172 2.59 -2.72 10.93
CA THR A 172 1.91 -2.49 9.64
C THR A 172 2.56 -1.40 8.80
N GLY A 173 2.87 -0.26 9.41
CA GLY A 173 3.14 0.99 8.73
C GLY A 173 1.90 1.83 8.47
N ILE A 174 2.05 2.82 7.60
CA ILE A 174 1.00 3.78 7.21
C ILE A 174 0.93 3.90 5.69
N ALA A 175 -0.25 4.28 5.19
CA ALA A 175 -0.45 4.55 3.77
C ALA A 175 -0.71 6.04 3.52
N VAL A 176 -0.13 6.53 2.42
CA VAL A 176 -0.26 7.91 1.97
C VAL A 176 -0.83 7.91 0.56
N VAL A 177 -1.99 8.56 0.37
CA VAL A 177 -2.66 8.66 -0.93
C VAL A 177 -2.47 10.04 -1.53
N THR A 178 -2.03 10.11 -2.78
CA THR A 178 -1.77 11.34 -3.54
C THR A 178 -2.30 11.29 -4.97
N ASN A 179 -2.25 12.43 -5.66
CA ASN A 179 -2.39 12.42 -7.12
C ASN A 179 -1.17 11.76 -7.77
N LYS A 180 -1.36 11.05 -8.89
CA LYS A 180 -0.25 10.59 -9.72
C LYS A 180 0.60 11.76 -10.22
N LEU A 181 1.88 11.51 -10.43
CA LEU A 181 2.78 12.50 -11.01
C LEU A 181 2.44 12.75 -12.48
N GLU A 182 2.51 14.01 -12.89
CA GLU A 182 2.27 14.46 -14.26
C GLU A 182 3.60 14.82 -14.91
N LYS A 183 3.80 14.38 -16.17
CA LYS A 183 4.97 14.75 -16.94
C LYS A 183 4.90 16.25 -17.26
N SER A 184 5.93 17.01 -16.90
CA SER A 184 5.99 18.42 -17.27
C SER A 184 6.34 18.59 -18.75
N ILE A 185 5.96 19.74 -19.34
CA ILE A 185 6.04 19.99 -20.79
C ILE A 185 7.46 19.78 -21.35
N ASN A 186 8.49 20.14 -20.57
CA ASN A 186 9.89 20.08 -21.01
C ASN A 186 10.69 18.92 -20.38
N GLN A 187 10.06 18.06 -19.57
CA GLN A 187 10.75 16.94 -18.93
C GLN A 187 11.05 15.83 -19.92
N GLN A 188 12.29 15.31 -19.90
CA GLN A 188 12.65 14.16 -20.73
C GLN A 188 11.90 12.91 -20.26
N THR A 189 11.49 12.04 -21.19
CA THR A 189 10.76 10.80 -20.84
C THR A 189 11.55 9.90 -19.88
N LYS A 190 12.87 9.78 -20.08
CA LYS A 190 13.74 8.98 -19.21
C LYS A 190 13.76 9.52 -17.77
N GLU A 191 13.84 10.84 -17.64
CA GLU A 191 13.79 11.54 -16.35
C GLU A 191 12.43 11.32 -15.68
N PHE A 192 11.34 11.50 -16.43
CA PHE A 192 9.99 11.25 -15.91
C PHE A 192 9.80 9.80 -15.41
N ILE A 193 10.30 8.81 -16.16
CA ILE A 193 10.26 7.40 -15.72
C ILE A 193 11.07 7.20 -14.43
N ALA A 194 12.23 7.85 -14.29
CA ALA A 194 12.99 7.78 -13.04
C ALA A 194 12.19 8.40 -11.88
N THR A 195 11.54 9.55 -12.10
CA THR A 195 10.67 10.19 -11.10
C THR A 195 9.52 9.28 -10.66
N LEU A 196 8.87 8.58 -11.60
CA LEU A 196 7.78 7.64 -11.30
C LEU A 196 8.21 6.47 -10.41
N ASN A 197 9.48 6.08 -10.46
CA ASN A 197 10.00 4.96 -9.67
C ASN A 197 10.53 5.38 -8.30
N ASP A 198 10.65 6.68 -8.02
CA ASP A 198 11.12 7.20 -6.74
C ASP A 198 9.93 7.66 -5.88
N SER A 199 9.63 6.87 -4.85
CA SER A 199 8.55 7.12 -3.89
C SER A 199 8.66 8.47 -3.18
N LYS A 200 9.86 9.06 -3.04
CA LYS A 200 10.01 10.38 -2.42
C LYS A 200 9.25 11.47 -3.18
N ASN A 201 9.18 11.37 -4.52
CA ASN A 201 8.45 12.35 -5.33
C ASN A 201 6.96 12.38 -5.01
N TYR A 202 6.40 11.23 -4.66
CA TYR A 202 5.01 11.10 -4.25
C TYR A 202 4.78 11.59 -2.83
N LEU A 203 5.81 11.81 -2.03
CA LEU A 203 5.73 12.32 -0.65
C LEU A 203 6.02 13.83 -0.55
N SER A 204 6.44 14.48 -1.64
CA SER A 204 6.81 15.90 -1.70
C SER A 204 5.74 16.86 -1.16
N PHE A 205 4.47 16.47 -1.23
CA PHE A 205 3.35 17.25 -0.70
C PHE A 205 3.34 17.33 0.84
N LEU A 206 4.04 16.42 1.54
CA LEU A 206 4.26 16.47 3.00
C LEU A 206 5.20 17.64 3.38
N GLN A 207 5.64 18.42 2.38
CA GLN A 207 6.55 19.57 2.49
C GLN A 207 7.94 19.14 2.98
N ASP A 208 8.78 20.09 3.40
CA ASP A 208 10.21 19.91 3.75
C ASP A 208 10.46 19.07 5.03
N LYS A 209 9.46 18.31 5.46
CA LYS A 209 9.37 17.62 6.75
C LYS A 209 8.65 16.28 6.60
N ILE A 210 8.96 15.53 5.55
CA ILE A 210 8.40 14.19 5.32
C ILE A 210 8.62 13.35 6.58
N LEU A 211 9.87 13.28 7.06
CA LEU A 211 10.23 12.47 8.23
C LEU A 211 9.56 12.95 9.52
N GLU A 212 9.53 14.26 9.79
CA GLU A 212 8.81 14.76 10.98
C GLU A 212 7.31 14.44 10.93
N THR A 213 6.71 14.48 9.74
CA THR A 213 5.30 14.17 9.55
C THR A 213 5.05 12.68 9.80
N LEU A 214 5.92 11.81 9.27
CA LEU A 214 5.82 10.36 9.48
C LEU A 214 6.03 9.99 10.95
N PHE A 215 7.00 10.62 11.63
CA PHE A 215 7.23 10.45 13.05
C PHE A 215 6.03 10.87 13.91
N GLY A 216 5.26 11.88 13.48
CA GLY A 216 4.03 12.30 14.15
C GLY A 216 2.95 11.22 14.27
N PHE A 217 3.02 10.13 13.50
CA PHE A 217 2.11 8.99 13.65
C PHE A 217 2.51 8.03 14.78
N TYR A 218 3.78 8.04 15.21
CA TYR A 218 4.31 7.10 16.19
C TYR A 218 4.64 7.76 17.54
N PHE A 219 4.92 9.06 17.54
CA PHE A 219 5.35 9.82 18.71
C PHE A 219 4.36 10.93 19.08
N LYS A 220 4.23 11.24 20.37
CA LYS A 220 3.32 12.28 20.88
C LYS A 220 3.94 13.68 20.81
N SER A 221 5.27 13.75 20.89
CA SER A 221 6.00 15.01 20.89
C SER A 221 7.29 14.89 20.09
N LYS A 222 7.82 16.05 19.65
CA LYS A 222 9.07 16.10 18.88
C LYS A 222 10.31 15.75 19.70
N GLU A 223 10.22 15.80 21.03
CA GLU A 223 11.31 15.42 21.95
C GLU A 223 11.61 13.92 21.91
N GLU A 224 10.62 13.13 21.50
CA GLU A 224 10.74 11.67 21.35
C GLU A 224 11.40 11.28 20.01
N PHE A 225 11.53 12.22 19.07
CA PHE A 225 12.05 11.92 17.73
C PHE A 225 13.54 11.53 17.81
N PRO A 226 14.01 10.68 16.87
CA PRO A 226 15.44 10.53 16.62
C PRO A 226 16.11 11.87 16.27
N SER A 227 17.42 11.98 16.50
CA SER A 227 18.21 13.15 16.09
C SER A 227 18.19 13.36 14.57
N ASP A 228 18.17 12.26 13.83
CA ASP A 228 18.34 12.21 12.39
C ASP A 228 16.97 12.32 11.70
N ARG A 229 16.50 13.56 11.58
CA ARG A 229 15.13 13.91 11.14
C ARG A 229 15.02 14.54 9.75
N SER A 230 16.12 14.64 9.01
CA SER A 230 16.08 15.16 7.63
C SER A 230 15.62 14.09 6.65
N ASP A 231 14.94 14.48 5.57
CA ASP A 231 14.35 13.57 4.57
C ASP A 231 15.37 12.69 3.81
N GLU A 232 16.66 12.99 3.96
CA GLU A 232 17.77 12.12 3.52
C GLU A 232 17.75 10.77 4.24
N PHE A 233 17.39 10.76 5.54
CA PHE A 233 17.31 9.56 6.38
C PHE A 233 16.00 8.79 6.22
N LEU A 234 15.13 9.16 5.26
CA LEU A 234 13.83 8.49 5.09
C LEU A 234 13.98 6.98 5.01
N ASN A 235 14.93 6.50 4.22
CA ASN A 235 15.16 5.06 4.01
C ASN A 235 15.88 4.36 5.17
N VAL A 236 16.42 5.12 6.13
CA VAL A 236 16.96 4.56 7.38
C VAL A 236 15.82 4.17 8.31
N TRP A 237 14.74 4.95 8.31
CA TRP A 237 13.61 4.75 9.22
C TRP A 237 12.44 4.01 8.57
N PHE A 238 12.17 4.24 7.28
CA PHE A 238 11.03 3.68 6.57
C PHE A 238 11.40 3.11 5.21
N ASN A 239 10.88 1.92 4.88
CA ASN A 239 10.81 1.46 3.50
C ASN A 239 9.57 2.06 2.83
N THR A 240 9.73 2.54 1.60
CA THR A 240 8.64 3.12 0.82
C THR A 240 8.40 2.33 -0.46
N ASN A 241 7.13 2.14 -0.81
CA ASN A 241 6.71 1.55 -2.07
C ASN A 241 5.47 2.25 -2.59
N THR A 242 5.50 2.73 -3.83
CA THR A 242 4.37 3.44 -4.44
C THR A 242 3.67 2.56 -5.45
N CYS A 243 2.36 2.38 -5.27
CA CYS A 243 1.47 1.73 -6.21
C CYS A 243 0.65 2.79 -6.95
N LEU A 244 0.42 2.60 -8.26
CA LEU A 244 -0.41 3.50 -9.07
C LEU A 244 -1.83 2.97 -9.16
N GLY A 245 -2.80 3.87 -9.01
CA GLY A 245 -4.21 3.55 -8.92
C GLY A 245 -4.63 3.10 -7.53
N LEU A 246 -5.93 3.09 -7.30
CA LEU A 246 -6.57 2.70 -6.05
C LEU A 246 -7.96 2.14 -6.32
N TYR A 247 -8.25 0.94 -5.81
CA TYR A 247 -9.61 0.40 -5.78
C TYR A 247 -10.30 0.79 -4.49
N LEU A 248 -11.62 1.01 -4.51
CA LEU A 248 -12.41 1.36 -3.32
C LEU A 248 -13.44 0.27 -3.02
N LEU A 249 -13.41 -0.28 -1.81
CA LEU A 249 -14.43 -1.18 -1.26
C LEU A 249 -14.98 -0.59 0.03
N THR A 250 -15.83 0.43 -0.09
CA THR A 250 -16.29 1.20 1.08
C THR A 250 -17.65 0.77 1.65
N LYS A 251 -18.28 -0.30 1.13
CA LYS A 251 -19.49 -0.99 1.69
C LYS A 251 -19.75 -2.32 0.97
N PRO A 252 -20.51 -3.28 1.56
CA PRO A 252 -20.85 -4.53 0.87
C PRO A 252 -21.66 -4.19 -0.37
N LEU A 253 -21.40 -4.89 -1.47
CA LEU A 253 -22.28 -4.91 -2.62
C LEU A 253 -23.70 -5.17 -2.08
N SER A 254 -24.59 -4.18 -2.17
CA SER A 254 -26.02 -4.49 -2.12
C SER A 254 -26.28 -5.48 -3.26
N ASP A 255 -27.21 -6.42 -3.04
CA ASP A 255 -27.57 -7.50 -3.99
C ASP A 255 -27.97 -7.02 -5.40
N GLU A 256 -27.97 -5.72 -5.68
CA GLU A 256 -28.32 -5.08 -6.95
C GLU A 256 -27.29 -5.27 -8.07
N LEU A 257 -26.09 -5.78 -7.79
CA LEU A 257 -25.08 -6.10 -8.83
C LEU A 257 -24.89 -7.60 -9.08
N ARG A 258 -25.72 -8.47 -8.48
CA ARG A 258 -25.79 -9.90 -8.83
C ARG A 258 -26.63 -10.18 -10.09
N VAL A 259 -27.21 -9.15 -10.69
CA VAL A 259 -27.96 -9.25 -11.95
C VAL A 259 -27.43 -8.19 -12.93
N ALA A 260 -26.26 -8.47 -13.52
CA ALA A 260 -25.82 -7.89 -14.79
C ALA A 260 -24.92 -8.89 -15.51
#